data_AF-A0A1Z8M0W9-F1
#
_entry.id   AF-A0A1Z8M0W9-F1
#
_cell.length_a   1.000
_cell.length_b   1.000
_cell.length_c   1.000
_cell.angle_alpha   90.00
_cell.angle_beta   90.00
_cell.angle_gamma   90.00
#
_symmetry.space_group_name_H-M   'P 1'
#
loop_
_entity.id
_entity.type
_entity.pdbx_description
1 polymer ?
#
loop_
_entity_poly.entity_id
_entity_poly.type
_entity_poly.pdbx_seq_one_letter_code
_entity_poly.pdbx_strand_id
1 'polypeptide(L)'
;MSLDQIDIDQHYMQRAYELAMQAAAADEVPVGALILHQQQIIAAAHNSRETLKDPTAHAEMLAITQAASAIGDWRLEDTTLYVTLEPCVMCAGAILQSRIPRVVYGATDPKGGATDSLYQLLQDQRLNHRSQVTQGVLAEQCGNILTDFFSAKRALGKK
;
A
#
# COMPACT_ATOMS: atom_id res chain seq x y z
N MET A 1 -7.41 0.77 20.01
CA MET A 1 -7.82 -0.37 19.15
C MET A 1 -8.15 -1.53 20.06
N SER A 2 -9.21 -2.29 19.76
CA SER A 2 -9.43 -3.59 20.42
C SER A 2 -8.33 -4.57 20.00
N LEU A 3 -8.09 -5.60 20.81
CA LEU A 3 -7.19 -6.70 20.46
C LEU A 3 -7.59 -7.30 19.09
N ASP A 4 -8.89 -7.45 18.85
CA ASP A 4 -9.45 -7.95 17.59
C ASP A 4 -9.00 -7.16 16.37
N GLN A 5 -8.90 -5.82 16.46
CA GLN A 5 -8.50 -5.01 15.30
C GLN A 5 -7.01 -5.17 14.96
N ILE A 6 -6.15 -5.38 15.96
CA ILE A 6 -4.73 -5.63 15.73
C ILE A 6 -4.56 -6.96 14.99
N ASP A 7 -5.28 -8.00 15.41
CA ASP A 7 -5.22 -9.32 14.79
C ASP A 7 -5.76 -9.28 13.35
N ILE A 8 -6.84 -8.54 13.11
CA ILE A 8 -7.37 -8.28 11.76
C ILE A 8 -6.34 -7.57 10.89
N ASP A 9 -5.74 -6.49 11.41
CA ASP A 9 -4.78 -5.71 10.65
C ASP A 9 -3.54 -6.54 10.29
N GLN A 10 -3.03 -7.35 11.23
CA GLN A 10 -1.93 -8.28 10.97
C GLN A 10 -2.31 -9.36 9.96
N HIS A 11 -3.51 -9.93 10.05
CA HIS A 11 -4.00 -10.93 9.10
C HIS A 11 -3.98 -10.38 7.67
N TYR A 12 -4.58 -9.21 7.44
CA TYR A 12 -4.64 -8.64 6.09
C TYR A 12 -3.32 -8.04 5.63
N MET A 13 -2.48 -7.53 6.52
CA MET A 13 -1.13 -7.13 6.17
C MET A 13 -0.27 -8.33 5.74
N GLN A 14 -0.45 -9.50 6.37
CA GLN A 14 0.22 -10.73 5.94
C GLN A 14 -0.20 -11.12 4.51
N ARG A 15 -1.47 -10.92 4.14
CA ARG A 15 -1.95 -11.13 2.76
C ARG A 15 -1.38 -10.09 1.79
N ALA A 16 -1.24 -8.83 2.20
CA ALA A 16 -0.54 -7.83 1.40
C ALA A 16 0.95 -8.15 1.22
N TYR A 17 1.59 -8.72 2.25
CA TYR A 17 2.98 -9.19 2.18
C TYR A 17 3.16 -10.34 1.18
N GLU A 18 2.20 -11.25 1.07
CA GLU A 18 2.21 -12.29 0.02
C GLU A 18 2.22 -11.70 -1.39
N LEU A 19 1.54 -10.57 -1.62
CA LEU A 19 1.58 -9.84 -2.89
C LEU A 19 2.95 -9.16 -3.10
N ALA A 20 3.56 -8.62 -2.04
CA ALA A 20 4.92 -8.07 -2.12
C ALA A 20 5.96 -9.14 -2.52
N MET A 21 5.80 -10.38 -2.03
CA MET A 21 6.63 -11.51 -2.46
C MET A 21 6.44 -11.84 -3.95
N GLN A 22 5.21 -11.69 -4.48
CA GLN A 22 4.95 -11.88 -5.91
C GLN A 22 5.65 -10.80 -6.76
N ALA A 23 5.62 -9.53 -6.33
CA ALA A 23 6.42 -8.48 -6.97
C ALA A 23 7.92 -8.82 -6.96
N ALA A 24 8.46 -9.25 -5.81
CA ALA A 24 9.87 -9.66 -5.72
C ALA A 24 10.23 -10.76 -6.74
N ALA A 25 9.36 -11.78 -6.85
CA ALA A 25 9.53 -12.89 -7.81
C ALA A 25 9.46 -12.42 -9.26
N ALA A 26 8.75 -11.32 -9.54
CA ALA A 26 8.67 -10.67 -10.85
C ALA A 26 9.80 -9.65 -11.10
N ASP A 27 10.83 -9.60 -10.24
CA ASP A 27 11.95 -8.63 -10.31
C ASP A 27 11.54 -7.15 -10.13
N GLU A 28 10.36 -6.93 -9.55
CA GLU A 28 9.76 -5.64 -9.19
C GLU A 28 10.07 -5.26 -7.74
N VAL A 29 10.06 -3.95 -7.41
CA VAL A 29 10.19 -3.51 -6.01
C VAL A 29 9.08 -4.16 -5.17
N PRO A 30 9.40 -4.86 -4.07
CA PRO A 30 8.45 -5.70 -3.34
C PRO A 30 7.47 -4.89 -2.51
N VAL A 31 6.42 -4.39 -3.15
CA VAL A 31 5.31 -3.69 -2.52
C VAL A 31 4.01 -4.38 -2.92
N GLY A 32 3.20 -4.74 -1.93
CA GLY A 32 1.88 -5.35 -2.11
C GLY A 32 0.80 -4.50 -1.44
N ALA A 33 -0.40 -4.50 -2.03
CA ALA A 33 -1.55 -3.79 -1.52
C ALA A 33 -2.85 -4.56 -1.76
N LEU A 34 -3.79 -4.43 -0.83
CA LEU A 34 -5.15 -4.94 -0.98
C LEU A 34 -6.17 -3.97 -0.42
N ILE A 35 -7.40 -4.03 -0.91
CA ILE A 35 -8.51 -3.22 -0.41
C ILE A 35 -9.62 -4.15 0.08
N LEU A 36 -10.04 -3.92 1.33
CA LEU A 36 -11.21 -4.54 1.92
C LEU A 36 -12.45 -3.66 1.75
N HIS A 37 -13.58 -4.31 1.53
CA HIS A 37 -14.92 -3.74 1.68
C HIS A 37 -15.79 -4.81 2.37
N GLN A 38 -16.47 -4.46 3.46
CA GLN A 38 -17.32 -5.40 4.21
C GLN A 38 -16.62 -6.73 4.57
N GLN A 39 -15.36 -6.66 5.02
CA GLN A 39 -14.49 -7.82 5.37
C GLN A 39 -14.12 -8.73 4.19
N GLN A 40 -14.42 -8.32 2.95
CA GLN A 40 -14.05 -9.02 1.73
C GLN A 40 -12.93 -8.28 1.01
N ILE A 41 -11.93 -9.02 0.52
CA ILE A 41 -10.90 -8.48 -0.36
C ILE A 41 -11.55 -8.25 -1.73
N ILE A 42 -11.72 -6.99 -2.11
CA ILE A 42 -12.28 -6.59 -3.41
C ILE A 42 -11.21 -6.22 -4.43
N ALA A 43 -9.97 -6.01 -3.98
CA ALA A 43 -8.81 -5.76 -4.83
C ALA A 43 -7.53 -6.27 -4.16
N ALA A 44 -6.61 -6.77 -4.99
CA ALA A 44 -5.30 -7.25 -4.58
C ALA A 44 -4.30 -7.01 -5.72
N ALA A 45 -3.25 -6.24 -5.44
CA ALA A 45 -2.24 -5.90 -6.42
C ALA A 45 -0.84 -5.82 -5.79
N HIS A 46 0.17 -5.90 -6.64
CA HIS A 46 1.55 -5.63 -6.28
C HIS A 46 2.16 -4.66 -7.29
N ASN A 47 3.25 -4.01 -6.90
CA ASN A 47 3.99 -3.13 -7.79
C ASN A 47 4.33 -3.88 -9.10
N SER A 48 4.02 -3.23 -10.23
CA SER A 48 4.17 -3.79 -11.59
C SER A 48 4.74 -2.77 -12.56
N ARG A 49 5.50 -1.79 -12.04
CA ARG A 49 6.06 -0.66 -12.80
C ARG A 49 6.94 -1.13 -13.97
N GLU A 50 7.87 -2.05 -13.73
CA GLU A 50 8.79 -2.52 -14.75
C GLU A 50 8.09 -3.41 -15.79
N THR A 51 7.12 -4.20 -15.36
CA THR A 51 6.35 -5.14 -16.18
C THR A 51 5.41 -4.40 -17.12
N LEU A 52 4.65 -3.45 -16.58
CA LEU A 52 3.65 -2.69 -17.34
C LEU A 52 4.27 -1.49 -18.08
N LYS A 53 5.54 -1.15 -17.81
CA LYS A 53 6.20 0.07 -18.31
C LYS A 53 5.38 1.32 -18.03
N ASP A 54 4.74 1.32 -16.86
CA ASP A 54 3.84 2.37 -16.41
C ASP A 54 4.36 2.95 -15.09
N PRO A 55 4.75 4.25 -15.06
CA PRO A 55 5.25 4.88 -13.84
C PRO A 55 4.21 4.96 -12.72
N THR A 56 2.93 4.76 -13.02
CA THR A 56 1.83 4.81 -12.05
C THR A 56 1.45 3.44 -11.50
N ALA A 57 2.02 2.34 -12.02
CA ALA A 57 1.68 0.96 -11.65
C ALA A 57 2.24 0.51 -10.29
N HIS A 58 2.10 1.37 -9.27
CA HIS A 58 2.31 1.03 -7.87
C HIS A 58 1.17 0.16 -7.35
N ALA A 59 1.44 -0.60 -6.30
CA ALA A 59 0.48 -1.55 -5.73
C ALA A 59 -0.85 -0.87 -5.35
N GLU A 60 -0.80 0.30 -4.71
CA GLU A 60 -1.96 1.06 -4.25
C GLU A 60 -2.79 1.57 -5.43
N MET A 61 -2.14 2.07 -6.49
CA MET A 61 -2.82 2.59 -7.67
C MET A 61 -3.61 1.50 -8.40
N LEU A 62 -2.97 0.34 -8.57
CA LEU A 62 -3.59 -0.83 -9.19
C LEU A 62 -4.73 -1.36 -8.32
N ALA A 63 -4.54 -1.45 -7.00
CA ALA A 63 -5.58 -1.88 -6.07
C ALA A 63 -6.78 -0.92 -6.06
N ILE A 64 -6.56 0.41 -6.06
CA ILE A 64 -7.62 1.42 -6.15
C ILE A 64 -8.43 1.24 -7.44
N THR A 65 -7.76 1.03 -8.57
CA THR A 65 -8.42 0.83 -9.87
C THR A 65 -9.27 -0.43 -9.87
N GLN A 66 -8.73 -1.55 -9.36
CA GLN A 66 -9.48 -2.79 -9.21
C GLN A 66 -10.68 -2.63 -8.28
N ALA A 67 -10.52 -1.97 -7.13
CA ALA A 67 -11.59 -1.77 -6.16
C ALA A 67 -12.71 -0.89 -6.72
N ALA A 68 -12.37 0.17 -7.45
CA ALA A 68 -13.35 1.03 -8.13
C ALA A 68 -14.14 0.23 -9.18
N SER A 69 -13.46 -0.64 -9.92
CA SER A 69 -14.12 -1.54 -10.87
C SER A 69 -15.05 -2.54 -10.18
N ALA A 70 -14.64 -3.11 -9.04
CA ALA A 70 -15.43 -4.06 -8.27
C ALA A 70 -16.68 -3.43 -7.63
N ILE A 71 -16.57 -2.18 -7.15
CA ILE A 71 -17.69 -1.43 -6.56
C ILE A 71 -18.60 -0.85 -7.66
N GLY A 72 -18.05 -0.50 -8.82
CA GLY A 72 -18.76 0.22 -9.88
C GLY A 72 -18.86 1.73 -9.62
N ASP A 73 -18.02 2.27 -8.74
CA ASP A 73 -17.92 3.70 -8.41
C ASP A 73 -16.45 4.06 -8.16
N TRP A 74 -16.07 5.32 -8.36
CA TRP A 74 -14.76 5.86 -7.98
C TRP A 74 -14.66 6.17 -6.48
N ARG A 75 -15.80 6.27 -5.79
CA ARG A 75 -15.86 6.43 -4.34
C ARG A 75 -15.71 5.07 -3.65
N LEU A 76 -14.57 4.87 -2.99
CA LEU A 76 -14.25 3.70 -2.20
C LEU A 76 -14.60 3.95 -0.71
N GLU A 77 -15.83 4.38 -0.47
CA GLU A 77 -16.37 4.54 0.89
C GLU A 77 -16.49 3.17 1.57
N ASP A 78 -16.47 3.13 2.91
CA ASP A 78 -16.50 1.89 3.71
C ASP A 78 -15.40 0.86 3.38
N THR A 79 -14.27 1.33 2.85
CA THR A 79 -13.11 0.48 2.53
C THR A 79 -11.93 0.64 3.49
N THR A 80 -11.01 -0.33 3.47
CA THR A 80 -9.69 -0.20 4.12
C THR A 80 -8.60 -0.66 3.16
N LEU A 81 -7.62 0.20 2.93
CA LEU A 81 -6.41 -0.14 2.17
C LEU A 81 -5.35 -0.68 3.12
N TYR A 82 -4.77 -1.83 2.79
CA TYR A 82 -3.55 -2.36 3.41
C TYR A 82 -2.42 -2.30 2.38
N VAL A 83 -1.25 -1.78 2.77
CA VAL A 83 -0.08 -1.70 1.89
C VAL A 83 1.21 -1.96 2.66
N THR A 84 2.14 -2.71 2.09
CA THR A 84 3.36 -3.14 2.83
C THR A 84 4.37 -2.01 3.07
N LEU A 85 4.32 -0.94 2.28
CA LEU A 85 5.19 0.23 2.39
C LEU A 85 4.34 1.49 2.49
N GLU A 86 4.82 2.49 3.23
CA GLU A 86 4.17 3.80 3.33
C GLU A 86 3.87 4.41 1.95
N PRO A 87 2.62 4.84 1.69
CA PRO A 87 2.25 5.45 0.42
C PRO A 87 3.09 6.68 0.07
N CYS A 88 3.54 6.75 -1.19
CA CYS A 88 4.21 7.93 -1.73
C CYS A 88 3.21 9.05 -2.08
N VAL A 89 3.70 10.22 -2.51
CA VAL A 89 2.85 11.39 -2.85
C VAL A 89 1.76 11.06 -3.87
N MET A 90 2.09 10.27 -4.90
CA MET A 90 1.12 9.85 -5.93
C MET A 90 0.00 8.99 -5.33
N CYS A 91 0.37 7.94 -4.60
CA CYS A 91 -0.56 7.00 -4.01
C CYS A 91 -1.41 7.66 -2.91
N ALA A 92 -0.81 8.52 -2.07
CA ALA A 92 -1.54 9.31 -1.08
C ALA A 92 -2.57 10.25 -1.74
N GLY A 93 -2.20 10.90 -2.85
CA GLY A 93 -3.14 11.69 -3.64
C GLY A 93 -4.30 10.84 -4.18
N ALA A 94 -4.03 9.65 -4.70
CA ALA A 94 -5.06 8.75 -5.21
C ALA A 94 -6.00 8.23 -4.12
N ILE A 95 -5.48 7.88 -2.94
CA ILE A 95 -6.25 7.50 -1.74
C ILE A 95 -7.26 8.58 -1.37
N LEU A 96 -6.82 9.84 -1.37
CA LEU A 96 -7.68 10.98 -1.08
C LEU A 96 -8.76 11.19 -2.15
N GLN A 97 -8.39 11.07 -3.43
CA GLN A 97 -9.35 11.20 -4.54
C GLN A 97 -10.38 10.08 -4.56
N SER A 98 -10.00 8.86 -4.18
CA SER A 98 -10.89 7.71 -4.10
C SER A 98 -11.69 7.62 -2.80
N ARG A 99 -11.46 8.53 -1.85
CA ARG A 99 -12.18 8.61 -0.56
C ARG A 99 -12.03 7.38 0.33
N ILE A 100 -10.90 6.70 0.27
CA ILE A 100 -10.62 5.57 1.17
C ILE A 100 -10.54 6.10 2.60
N PRO A 101 -11.43 5.65 3.53
CA PRO A 101 -11.50 6.23 4.87
C PRO A 101 -10.40 5.71 5.80
N ARG A 102 -9.82 4.54 5.53
CA ARG A 102 -8.80 3.92 6.39
C ARG A 102 -7.64 3.36 5.57
N VAL A 103 -6.42 3.70 5.99
CA VAL A 103 -5.17 3.19 5.42
C VAL A 103 -4.34 2.54 6.53
N VAL A 104 -3.89 1.33 6.27
CA VAL A 104 -2.99 0.56 7.13
C VAL A 104 -1.73 0.27 6.35
N TYR A 105 -0.56 0.63 6.89
CA TYR A 105 0.70 0.32 6.22
C TYR A 105 1.73 -0.33 7.14
N GLY A 106 2.64 -1.09 6.50
CA GLY A 106 3.70 -1.80 7.18
C GLY A 106 4.91 -0.93 7.48
N ALA A 107 5.93 -1.00 6.62
CA ALA A 107 7.16 -0.24 6.80
C ALA A 107 6.98 1.24 6.42
N THR A 108 7.66 2.14 7.12
CA THR A 108 7.79 3.56 6.74
C THR A 108 8.71 3.72 5.53
N ASP A 109 8.54 4.78 4.74
CA ASP A 109 9.45 5.17 3.65
C ASP A 109 10.11 6.53 3.94
N PRO A 110 11.30 6.56 4.55
CA PRO A 110 12.00 7.81 4.86
C PRO A 110 12.42 8.64 3.63
N LYS A 111 12.36 8.08 2.42
CA LYS A 111 12.82 8.74 1.18
C LYS A 111 11.68 9.20 0.28
N GLY A 112 10.51 8.57 0.37
CA GLY A 112 9.38 8.83 -0.52
C GLY A 112 8.01 8.88 0.15
N GLY A 113 7.92 8.52 1.44
CA GLY A 113 6.68 8.40 2.18
C GLY A 113 5.98 9.74 2.38
N ALA A 114 4.70 9.81 2.01
CA ALA A 114 3.89 11.02 2.07
C ALA A 114 2.73 10.95 3.07
N THR A 115 2.74 9.92 3.92
CA THR A 115 1.70 9.69 4.92
C THR A 115 2.15 10.17 6.30
N ASP A 116 3.39 9.84 6.68
CA ASP A 116 3.99 10.26 7.97
C ASP A 116 5.45 10.71 7.81
N SER A 117 6.23 10.14 6.88
CA SER A 117 7.69 10.37 6.79
C SER A 117 8.07 11.78 6.31
N LEU A 118 7.71 12.14 5.07
CA LEU A 118 8.06 13.45 4.49
C LEU A 118 6.88 14.42 4.46
N TYR A 119 5.66 13.88 4.40
CA TYR A 119 4.42 14.63 4.34
C TYR A 119 3.36 13.95 5.20
N GLN A 120 2.29 14.67 5.50
CA GLN A 120 1.13 14.15 6.23
C GLN A 120 -0.16 14.31 5.39
N LEU A 121 -0.10 13.94 4.11
CA LEU A 121 -1.16 14.26 3.14
C LEU A 121 -2.52 13.65 3.53
N LEU A 122 -2.52 12.41 4.02
CA LEU A 122 -3.77 11.71 4.37
C LEU A 122 -4.50 12.33 5.56
N GLN A 123 -3.83 13.17 6.35
CA GLN A 123 -4.38 13.81 7.55
C GLN A 123 -4.41 15.35 7.44
N ASP A 124 -4.07 15.91 6.28
CA ASP A 124 -4.00 17.36 6.06
C ASP A 124 -5.40 18.02 6.19
N GLN A 125 -5.53 18.97 7.11
CA GLN A 125 -6.79 19.64 7.39
C GLN A 125 -7.24 20.60 6.28
N ARG A 126 -6.34 21.00 5.38
CA ARG A 126 -6.64 21.87 4.23
C ARG A 126 -7.37 21.11 3.13
N LEU A 127 -7.31 19.78 3.13
CA LEU A 127 -7.95 18.92 2.14
C LEU A 127 -9.38 18.55 2.57
N ASN A 128 -10.24 18.32 1.57
CA ASN A 128 -11.66 18.05 1.76
C ASN A 128 -11.96 16.61 2.23
N HIS A 129 -10.98 15.71 2.16
CA HIS A 129 -11.06 14.34 2.66
C HIS A 129 -9.80 14.00 3.46
N ARG A 130 -9.92 13.08 4.41
CA ARG A 130 -8.83 12.58 5.25
C ARG A 130 -9.08 11.11 5.56
N SER A 131 -8.00 10.35 5.71
CA SER A 131 -8.05 8.94 6.06
C SER A 131 -7.53 8.73 7.48
N GLN A 132 -8.13 7.79 8.20
CA GLN A 132 -7.53 7.25 9.42
C GLN A 132 -6.33 6.39 9.04
N VAL A 133 -5.17 6.68 9.64
CA VAL A 133 -3.92 5.96 9.36
C VAL A 133 -3.55 5.04 10.52
N THR A 134 -3.14 3.82 10.19
CA THR A 134 -2.45 2.91 11.12
C THR A 134 -1.15 2.46 10.49
N GLN A 135 -0.05 2.76 11.16
CA GLN A 135 1.29 2.45 10.68
C GLN A 135 1.90 1.29 11.48
N GLY A 136 2.94 0.67 10.94
CA GLY A 136 3.80 -0.23 11.69
C GLY A 136 3.35 -1.70 11.70
N VAL A 137 2.28 -2.07 10.98
CA VAL A 137 1.74 -3.43 11.01
C VAL A 137 2.68 -4.36 10.24
N LEU A 138 3.29 -5.35 10.91
CA LEU A 138 4.33 -6.20 10.32
C LEU A 138 5.49 -5.40 9.69
N ALA A 139 5.83 -4.22 10.26
CA ALA A 139 6.81 -3.30 9.69
C ALA A 139 8.18 -3.92 9.44
N GLU A 140 8.69 -4.71 10.40
CA GLU A 140 9.99 -5.37 10.27
C GLU A 140 10.00 -6.31 9.06
N GLN A 141 9.00 -7.17 8.95
CA GLN A 141 8.85 -8.11 7.84
C GLN A 141 8.71 -7.38 6.50
N CYS A 142 7.88 -6.34 6.45
CA CYS A 142 7.69 -5.52 5.24
C CYS A 142 8.96 -4.73 4.85
N GLY A 143 9.77 -4.30 5.81
CA GLY A 143 11.03 -3.58 5.56
C GLY A 143 12.17 -4.51 5.14
N ASN A 144 12.21 -5.73 5.69
CA ASN A 144 13.26 -6.71 5.40
C ASN A 144 13.25 -7.15 3.93
N ILE A 145 12.07 -7.44 3.36
CA ILE A 145 11.99 -7.85 1.95
C ILE A 145 12.50 -6.77 0.98
N LEU A 146 12.27 -5.48 1.28
CA LEU A 146 12.83 -4.36 0.51
C LEU A 146 14.35 -4.32 0.62
N THR A 147 14.86 -4.48 1.85
CA THR A 147 16.31 -4.49 2.13
C THR A 147 17.02 -5.61 1.38
N ASP A 148 16.44 -6.81 1.41
CA ASP A 148 16.96 -8.00 0.72
C ASP A 148 16.95 -7.81 -0.80
N PHE A 149 15.82 -7.33 -1.34
CA PHE A 149 15.66 -7.07 -2.76
C PHE A 149 16.73 -6.10 -3.30
N PHE A 150 16.89 -4.93 -2.66
CA PHE A 150 17.88 -3.96 -3.11
C PHE A 150 19.32 -4.42 -2.86
N SER A 151 19.57 -5.22 -1.82
CA SER A 151 20.90 -5.82 -1.60
C SER A 151 21.27 -6.79 -2.71
N ALA A 152 20.33 -7.63 -3.13
CA ALA A 152 20.50 -8.54 -4.27
C ALA A 152 20.73 -7.77 -5.58
N LYS A 153 19.96 -6.71 -5.86
CA LYS A 153 20.15 -5.86 -7.06
C LYS A 153 21.55 -5.23 -7.12
N ARG A 154 22.02 -4.67 -6.00
CA ARG A 154 23.37 -4.07 -5.90
C ARG A 154 24.47 -5.10 -6.13
N ALA A 155 24.34 -6.31 -5.58
CA ALA A 155 25.29 -7.39 -5.80
C ALA A 155 25.40 -7.81 -7.28
N LEU A 156 24.30 -7.67 -8.03
CA LEU A 156 24.24 -7.92 -9.48
C LEU A 156 24.69 -6.72 -10.34
N GLY A 157 25.11 -5.61 -9.73
CA GLY A 157 25.47 -4.38 -10.45
C GLY A 157 24.27 -3.66 -11.10
N LYS A 158 23.04 -4.08 -10.80
CA LYS A 158 21.82 -3.42 -11.24
C LYS A 158 21.50 -2.28 -10.25
N LYS A 159 21.24 -1.09 -10.79
CA LYS A 159 20.69 0.03 -10.01
C LYS A 159 19.20 -0.15 -9.82
#